data_AF-J2LTH5-F1
#
_entry.id   AF-J2LTH5-F1
#
_cell.length_a   1.000
_cell.length_b   1.000
_cell.length_c   1.000
_cell.angle_alpha   90.00
_cell.angle_beta   90.00
_cell.angle_gamma   90.00
#
_symmetry.space_group_name_H-M   'P 1'
#
loop_
_entity.id
_entity.type
_entity.pdbx_description
1 polymer ?
#
loop_
_entity_poly.entity_id
_entity_poly.type
_entity_poly.pdbx_seq_one_letter_code
_entity_poly.pdbx_strand_id
1 'polypeptide(L)' 'MGSFSIWHWLIVLVIVMVVFGTKKLGNMGSDLGKAVKGFKDGVKGEEEKPVAKDQTTIDVQAKDKEKSGS' A
#
# COMPACT_ATOMS: atom_id res chain seq x y z
N MET A 1 3.35 -35.21 -14.63
CA MET A 1 2.06 -34.61 -14.24
C MET A 1 2.29 -33.09 -14.06
N GLY A 2 2.47 -32.38 -15.17
CA GLY A 2 2.79 -30.94 -15.19
C GLY A 2 1.52 -30.10 -15.18
N SER A 3 0.73 -30.27 -14.12
CA SER A 3 -0.72 -30.13 -14.18
C SER A 3 -1.25 -28.75 -14.54
N PHE A 4 -0.50 -27.66 -14.43
CA PHE A 4 -1.00 -26.34 -14.83
C PHE A 4 0.17 -25.45 -15.27
N SER A 5 0.44 -25.43 -16.58
CA SER A 5 1.43 -24.56 -17.20
C SER A 5 1.21 -23.11 -16.77
N ILE A 6 2.28 -22.34 -16.55
CA ILE A 6 2.23 -20.90 -16.20
C ILE A 6 1.30 -20.12 -17.16
N TRP A 7 1.21 -20.58 -18.41
CA TRP A 7 0.27 -20.08 -19.42
C TRP A 7 -1.21 -20.18 -19.04
N HIS A 8 -1.62 -21.26 -18.36
CA HIS A 8 -3.00 -21.41 -17.88
C HIS A 8 -3.33 -20.35 -16.83
N TRP A 9 -2.43 -20.11 -15.88
CA TRP A 9 -2.62 -19.09 -14.84
C TRP A 9 -2.71 -17.68 -15.41
N LEU A 10 -1.94 -17.35 -16.46
CA LEU A 10 -2.07 -16.06 -17.16
C LEU A 10 -3.46 -15.90 -17.80
N ILE A 11 -3.96 -16.94 -18.47
CA ILE A 11 -5.28 -16.90 -19.12
C ILE A 11 -6.40 -16.77 -18.09
N VAL A 12 -6.34 -17.50 -16.98
CA VAL A 12 -7.30 -17.39 -15.88
C VAL A 12 -7.28 -15.97 -15.28
N LEU A 13 -6.10 -15.39 -15.07
CA LEU A 13 -5.96 -14.04 -14.52
C LEU A 13 -6.62 -12.98 -15.44
N VAL A 14 -6.44 -13.12 -16.76
CA VAL A 14 -7.09 -12.24 -17.74
C VAL A 14 -8.61 -12.35 -17.65
N ILE A 15 -9.16 -13.57 -17.58
CA ILE A 15 -10.61 -13.78 -17.45
C ILE A 15 -11.14 -13.14 -16.16
N VAL A 16 -10.43 -13.32 -15.04
CA VAL A 16 -10.80 -12.69 -13.77
C VAL A 16 -10.82 -11.16 -13.89
N MET A 17 -9.82 -10.55 -14.54
CA MET A 17 -9.81 -9.10 -14.77
C MET A 17 -10.97 -8.62 -15.65
N VAL A 18 -11.39 -9.42 -16.65
CA VAL A 18 -12.52 -9.08 -17.52
C VAL A 18 -13.85 -9.17 -16.77
N VAL A 19 -14.05 -10.22 -15.96
CA VAL A 19 -15.30 -10.43 -15.20
C VAL A 19 -15.46 -9.41 -14.08
N PHE A 20 -14.41 -9.15 -13.31
CA PHE A 20 -14.46 -8.20 -12.20
C PHE A 20 -14.27 -6.75 -12.67
N GLY A 21 -13.64 -6.54 -13.82
CA GLY A 21 -13.25 -5.23 -14.33
C GLY A 21 -12.08 -4.61 -13.55
N THR A 22 -11.27 -3.79 -14.21
CA THR A 22 -10.12 -3.10 -13.61
C THR A 22 -10.50 -2.12 -12.50
N LYS A 23 -11.75 -1.63 -12.52
CA LYS A 23 -12.24 -0.63 -11.55
C LYS A 23 -12.47 -1.23 -10.16
N LYS A 24 -13.08 -2.43 -10.06
CA LYS A 24 -13.28 -3.14 -8.79
C LYS A 24 -11.97 -3.70 -8.26
N LEU A 25 -11.18 -4.31 -9.15
CA LEU A 25 -9.88 -4.89 -8.80
C LEU A 25 -8.86 -3.83 -8.41
N GLY A 26 -8.91 -2.63 -9.02
CA GLY A 26 -8.05 -1.50 -8.67
C GLY A 26 -8.40 -0.90 -7.31
N ASN A 27 -9.69 -0.73 -6.98
CA ASN A 27 -10.10 -0.19 -5.68
C ASN A 27 -9.70 -1.14 -4.53
N MET A 28 -10.07 -2.43 -4.62
CA MET A 28 -9.70 -3.43 -3.61
C MET A 28 -8.20 -3.75 -3.63
N GLY A 29 -7.58 -3.75 -4.81
CA GLY A 29 -6.16 -4.00 -4.99
C GLY A 29 -5.28 -2.85 -4.48
N SER A 30 -5.78 -1.61 -4.45
CA SER A 30 -5.06 -0.49 -3.82
C SER A 30 -4.98 -0.68 -2.30
N ASP A 31 -6.08 -1.07 -1.67
CA ASP A 31 -6.13 -1.29 -0.22
C ASP A 31 -5.32 -2.53 0.21
N LEU A 32 -5.47 -3.64 -0.52
CA LEU A 32 -4.62 -4.83 -0.35
C LEU A 32 -3.14 -4.51 -0.64
N GLY A 33 -2.88 -3.74 -1.70
CA GLY A 33 -1.53 -3.34 -2.10
C GLY A 33 -0.84 -2.47 -1.05
N LYS A 34 -1.57 -1.56 -0.39
CA LYS A 34 -1.06 -0.75 0.73
C LYS A 34 -0.71 -1.63 1.93
N ALA A 35 -1.57 -2.59 2.28
CA ALA A 35 -1.31 -3.53 3.39
C ALA A 35 -0.08 -4.41 3.11
N VAL A 36 0.02 -4.97 1.90
CA VAL A 36 1.17 -5.79 1.48
C VAL A 36 2.44 -4.95 1.37
N LYS A 37 2.34 -3.69 0.94
CA LYS A 37 3.48 -2.75 0.91
C LYS A 37 4.00 -2.48 2.32
N GLY A 38 3.14 -2.16 3.29
CA GLY A 38 3.54 -1.98 4.68
C GLY A 38 4.15 -3.25 5.30
N PHE A 39 3.62 -4.42 4.97
CA PHE A 39 4.20 -5.71 5.39
C PHE A 39 5.60 -5.91 4.79
N LYS A 40 5.78 -5.68 3.48
CA LYS A 40 7.07 -5.80 2.81
C LYS A 40 8.08 -4.77 3.33
N ASP A 41 7.66 -3.54 3.54
CA ASP A 41 8.50 -2.47 4.08
C ASP A 41 8.89 -2.75 5.53
N GLY A 42 8.01 -3.34 6.34
CA GLY A 42 8.30 -3.78 7.71
C GLY A 42 9.27 -4.97 7.76
N VAL A 43 9.04 -6.00 6.95
CA VAL A 43 9.92 -7.18 6.86
C VAL A 43 11.30 -6.79 6.32
N LYS A 44 11.36 -5.90 5.33
CA LYS A 44 12.62 -5.43 4.75
C LYS A 44 13.34 -4.40 5.63
N GLY A 45 12.60 -3.61 6.40
CA GLY A 45 13.14 -2.64 7.36
C GLY A 45 13.78 -3.27 8.61
N GLU A 46 13.54 -4.56 8.86
CA GLU A 46 14.25 -5.33 9.89
C GLU A 46 15.67 -5.73 9.42
N GLU A 47 15.91 -5.83 8.10
CA GLU A 47 17.20 -6.23 7.52
C GLU A 47 18.08 -5.05 7.07
N GLU A 48 17.53 -3.89 6.73
CA GLU A 48 18.30 -2.68 6.36
C GLU A 48 17.67 -1.41 6.95
N LYS A 49 18.21 -0.90 8.07
CA LYS A 49 17.97 0.51 8.44
C LYS A 49 18.86 1.41 7.57
N PRO A 50 18.27 2.38 6.86
CA PRO A 50 18.43 3.74 7.35
C PRO A 50 17.11 4.52 7.38
N VAL A 51 17.11 5.45 8.32
CA VAL A 51 16.09 6.44 8.66
C VAL A 51 15.58 7.20 7.42
N ALA A 52 14.29 7.55 7.46
CA ALA A 52 13.57 8.55 6.66
C ALA A 52 12.61 8.03 5.58
N LYS A 53 11.31 8.16 5.88
CA LYS A 53 10.33 8.92 5.09
C LYS A 53 8.99 8.97 5.82
N ASP A 54 8.94 9.75 6.89
CA ASP A 54 7.68 10.32 7.37
C ASP A 54 7.52 11.69 6.69
N GLN A 55 6.92 11.68 5.50
CA GLN A 55 6.42 12.88 4.83
C GLN A 55 4.89 12.79 4.76
N THR A 56 4.23 13.03 5.89
CA THR A 56 2.87 13.58 5.87
C THR A 56 2.69 14.51 7.06
N THR A 57 3.00 15.78 6.82
CA THR A 57 2.36 16.98 7.39
C THR A 57 1.21 16.69 8.40
N ILE A 58 1.51 16.72 9.69
CA ILE A 58 0.50 17.01 10.70
C ILE A 58 0.43 18.53 10.81
N ASP A 59 -0.47 19.07 10.00
CA ASP A 59 -0.97 20.44 10.08
C ASP A 59 -1.77 20.57 11.38
N VAL A 60 -1.06 20.79 12.49
CA VAL A 60 -1.64 21.28 13.75
C VAL A 60 -0.74 22.41 14.22
N GLN A 61 -0.79 23.52 13.49
CA GLN A 61 -0.48 24.82 14.09
C GLN A 61 -1.65 25.17 15.01
N ALA A 62 -1.70 24.52 16.18
CA ALA A 62 -2.43 25.03 17.31
C ALA A 62 -1.80 26.38 17.65
N LYS A 63 -2.48 27.44 17.21
CA LYS A 63 -2.21 28.82 17.59
C LYS A 63 -2.55 28.94 19.07
N ASP A 64 -1.61 28.50 19.91
CA ASP A 64 -1.71 28.59 21.34
C ASP A 64 -1.66 30.06 21.75
N LYS A 65 -2.69 30.41 22.49
CA LYS A 65 -3.04 31.75 22.95
C LYS A 65 -2.54 31.84 24.38
N GLU A 66 -1.24 32.02 24.60
CA GLU A 66 -0.75 32.38 25.94
C GLU A 66 0.63 33.07 25.92
N LYS A 67 0.63 34.39 25.69
CA LYS A 67 1.47 35.29 26.49
C LYS A 67 0.83 36.68 26.54
N SER A 68 -0.27 36.74 27.30
CA SER A 68 -0.46 37.85 28.23
C SER A 68 0.67 37.75 29.25
N GLY A 69 1.40 38.83 29.52
CA GLY A 69 2.29 38.86 30.68
C GLY A 69 3.53 39.71 30.52
N SER A 70 3.31 41.01 30.72
CA SER A 70 4.27 42.05 31.11
C SER A 70 5.08 42.77 30.05
#